data_AF-A0A2N5MG25-F1
#
_entry.id   AF-A0A2N5MG25-F1
#
_cell.length_a   1.000
_cell.length_b   1.000
_cell.length_c   1.000
_cell.angle_alpha   90.00
_cell.angle_beta   90.00
_cell.angle_gamma   90.00
#
_symmetry.space_group_name_H-M   'P 1'
#
loop_
_entity.id
_entity.type
_entity.pdbx_description
1 polymer ?
#
loop_
_entity_poly.entity_id
_entity_poly.type
_entity_poly.pdbx_seq_one_letter_code
_entity_poly.pdbx_strand_id
1 'polypeptide(L)'
;MKKATQTDAWSGVSPGDVLYKGNYHLNLLRTGTKPMVIYTGFQYKNYTYNLTRRMIYTIPFKYKSQPDLFAVAETGSSNWENVDLFYIQNGKLKKMSESNFYKSFGYTLRPMNIGKNKFRTAVYNNAARKWDVTDYAFDYNKGSLTQVQKKSYPYENTVTKNWRKDWR
;
A
#
# COMPACT_ATOMS: atom_id res chain seq x y z
N MET A 1 -11.29 -16.76 -11.38
CA MET A 1 -11.40 -15.34 -11.84
C MET A 1 -12.87 -14.98 -11.82
N LYS A 2 -13.24 -13.84 -11.26
CA LYS A 2 -14.61 -13.34 -11.23
C LYS A 2 -14.62 -11.86 -11.64
N LYS A 3 -15.54 -11.46 -12.52
CA LYS A 3 -15.84 -10.03 -12.72
C LYS A 3 -16.84 -9.59 -11.66
N ALA A 4 -16.56 -8.48 -10.99
CA ALA A 4 -17.48 -7.90 -10.03
C ALA A 4 -18.75 -7.40 -10.75
N THR A 5 -19.90 -7.75 -10.19
CA THR A 5 -21.22 -7.31 -10.65
C THR A 5 -21.79 -6.27 -9.69
N GLN A 6 -22.97 -5.71 -10.00
CA GLN A 6 -23.64 -4.73 -9.13
C GLN A 6 -23.95 -5.30 -7.74
N THR A 7 -24.22 -6.61 -7.63
CA THR A 7 -24.42 -7.30 -6.34
C THR A 7 -23.11 -7.56 -5.61
N ASP A 8 -21.97 -7.50 -6.30
CA ASP A 8 -20.63 -7.60 -5.72
C ASP A 8 -20.03 -6.22 -5.39
N ALA A 9 -20.74 -5.12 -5.65
CA ALA A 9 -20.33 -3.78 -5.28
C ALA A 9 -20.47 -3.59 -3.75
N TRP A 10 -19.80 -4.43 -2.98
CA TRP A 10 -19.53 -4.17 -1.58
C TRP A 10 -18.48 -3.07 -1.49
N SER A 11 -18.47 -2.34 -0.38
CA SER A 11 -17.74 -1.08 -0.17
C SER A 11 -16.30 -1.11 -0.72
N GLY A 12 -16.10 -0.57 -1.93
CA GLY A 12 -14.79 -0.32 -2.53
C GLY A 12 -14.41 -1.20 -3.73
N VAL A 13 -15.32 -2.05 -4.21
CA VAL A 13 -15.21 -2.75 -5.52
C VAL A 13 -16.22 -2.15 -6.51
N SER A 14 -15.79 -1.91 -7.74
CA SER A 14 -16.66 -1.37 -8.80
C SER A 14 -17.14 -2.48 -9.74
N PRO A 15 -18.38 -2.38 -10.30
CA PRO A 15 -18.79 -3.27 -11.39
C PRO A 15 -17.76 -3.27 -12.52
N GLY A 16 -17.40 -4.47 -12.98
CA GLY A 16 -16.35 -4.69 -13.99
C GLY A 16 -14.95 -4.95 -13.44
N ASP A 17 -14.70 -4.77 -12.14
CA ASP A 17 -13.43 -5.13 -11.52
C ASP A 17 -13.13 -6.63 -11.68
N VAL A 18 -11.87 -6.96 -12.00
CA VAL A 18 -11.43 -8.36 -12.13
C VAL A 18 -10.81 -8.81 -10.81
N LEU A 19 -11.47 -9.79 -10.18
CA LEU A 19 -11.12 -10.29 -8.86
C LEU A 19 -10.59 -11.73 -8.91
N TYR A 20 -9.57 -11.99 -8.10
CA TYR A 20 -9.01 -13.32 -7.85
C TYR A 20 -9.01 -13.56 -6.35
N LYS A 21 -9.71 -14.61 -5.91
CA LYS A 21 -9.73 -15.01 -4.50
C LYS A 21 -8.94 -16.30 -4.33
N GLY A 22 -8.08 -16.36 -3.32
CA GLY A 22 -7.27 -17.55 -3.06
C GLY A 22 -6.28 -17.38 -1.93
N ASN A 23 -5.43 -18.40 -1.78
CA ASN A 23 -4.28 -18.36 -0.87
C ASN A 23 -3.04 -17.97 -1.69
N TYR A 24 -2.27 -17.03 -1.18
CA TYR A 24 -1.11 -16.47 -1.87
C TYR A 24 0.13 -16.57 -0.98
N HIS A 25 1.27 -16.91 -1.59
CA HIS A 25 2.58 -16.84 -0.96
C HIS A 25 3.38 -15.71 -1.58
N LEU A 26 4.13 -14.97 -0.76
CA LEU A 26 5.11 -14.01 -1.26
C LEU A 26 6.47 -14.71 -1.41
N ASN A 27 7.05 -14.62 -2.59
CA ASN A 27 8.38 -15.14 -2.90
C ASN A 27 9.26 -14.01 -3.44
N LEU A 28 10.57 -14.08 -3.17
CA LEU A 28 11.54 -13.22 -3.84
C LEU A 28 12.12 -13.97 -5.03
N LEU A 29 12.16 -13.29 -6.18
CA LEU A 29 12.94 -13.74 -7.32
C LEU A 29 14.29 -13.03 -7.29
N ARG A 30 15.36 -13.75 -6.95
CA ARG A 30 16.72 -13.25 -7.13
C ARG A 30 17.08 -13.39 -8.60
N THR A 31 17.19 -12.28 -9.30
CA THR A 31 17.60 -12.22 -10.72
C THR A 31 19.13 -12.22 -10.84
N GLY A 32 19.67 -12.72 -11.96
CA GLY A 32 21.11 -12.88 -12.19
C GLY A 32 21.43 -14.15 -12.97
N THR A 33 22.70 -14.58 -12.97
CA THR A 33 23.19 -15.75 -13.73
C THR A 33 22.55 -17.07 -13.31
N LYS A 34 22.03 -17.16 -12.08
CA LYS A 34 21.21 -18.28 -11.60
C LYS A 34 19.95 -17.74 -10.91
N PRO A 35 18.84 -17.57 -11.65
CA PRO A 35 17.56 -17.17 -11.08
C PRO A 35 17.13 -18.13 -9.98
N MET A 36 16.71 -17.60 -8.84
CA MET A 36 16.28 -18.41 -7.70
C MET A 36 15.05 -17.81 -7.06
N VAL A 37 14.04 -18.65 -6.86
CA VAL A 37 12.84 -18.31 -6.08
C VAL A 37 13.12 -18.62 -4.62
N ILE A 38 12.97 -17.62 -3.76
CA ILE A 38 13.22 -17.69 -2.34
C ILE A 38 11.88 -17.51 -1.62
N TYR A 39 11.47 -18.53 -0.87
CA TYR A 39 10.28 -18.42 -0.03
C TYR A 39 10.54 -17.44 1.12
N THR A 40 9.61 -16.51 1.33
CA THR A 40 9.77 -15.45 2.33
C THR A 40 9.14 -15.77 3.69
N GLY A 41 8.33 -16.82 3.77
CA GLY A 41 7.51 -17.11 4.95
C GLY A 41 6.17 -16.35 5.00
N PHE A 42 5.97 -15.31 4.18
CA PHE A 42 4.72 -14.56 4.15
C PHE A 42 3.65 -15.24 3.29
N GLN A 43 2.45 -15.33 3.85
CA GLN A 43 1.28 -15.92 3.22
C GLN A 43 0.02 -15.11 3.53
N TYR A 44 -0.89 -15.05 2.56
CA TYR A 44 -2.22 -14.48 2.70
C TYR A 44 -3.25 -15.57 2.44
N LYS A 45 -4.09 -15.85 3.43
CA LYS A 45 -5.17 -16.83 3.31
C LYS A 45 -6.46 -16.13 2.88
N ASN A 46 -7.20 -16.72 1.95
CA ASN A 46 -8.49 -16.21 1.46
C ASN A 46 -8.45 -14.75 0.96
N TYR A 47 -7.30 -14.28 0.48
CA TYR A 47 -7.11 -12.92 -0.01
C TYR A 47 -7.83 -12.70 -1.34
N THR A 48 -8.42 -11.51 -1.51
CA THR A 48 -9.07 -11.10 -2.75
C THR A 48 -8.22 -10.05 -3.44
N TYR A 49 -7.47 -10.49 -4.45
CA TYR A 49 -6.72 -9.61 -5.32
C TYR A 49 -7.64 -8.94 -6.34
N ASN A 50 -7.66 -7.60 -6.33
CA ASN A 50 -8.30 -6.80 -7.37
C ASN A 50 -7.26 -6.37 -8.40
N LEU A 51 -7.28 -7.02 -9.57
CA LEU A 51 -6.33 -6.78 -10.66
C LEU A 51 -6.56 -5.42 -11.31
N THR A 52 -7.83 -5.04 -11.52
CA THR A 52 -8.19 -3.76 -12.15
C THR A 52 -7.63 -2.58 -11.35
N ARG A 53 -7.72 -2.65 -10.03
CA ARG A 53 -7.18 -1.64 -9.11
C ARG A 53 -5.69 -1.78 -8.84
N ARG A 54 -5.02 -2.83 -9.31
CA ARG A 54 -3.59 -3.13 -9.01
C ARG A 54 -3.29 -3.07 -7.52
N MET A 55 -3.98 -3.89 -6.74
CA MET A 55 -3.86 -3.89 -5.26
C MET A 55 -2.53 -4.44 -4.74
N ILE A 56 -1.76 -5.10 -5.59
CA ILE A 56 -0.37 -5.46 -5.34
C ILE A 56 0.46 -4.57 -6.24
N TYR A 57 1.31 -3.74 -5.65
CA TYR A 57 2.05 -2.71 -6.37
C TYR A 57 3.36 -2.39 -5.68
N THR A 58 4.25 -1.68 -6.38
CA THR A 58 5.48 -1.16 -5.78
C THR A 58 5.46 0.35 -5.68
N ILE A 59 6.11 0.89 -4.65
CA ILE A 59 6.41 2.32 -4.53
C ILE A 59 7.93 2.43 -4.73
N PRO A 60 8.39 2.75 -5.95
CA PRO A 60 9.80 2.91 -6.24
C PRO A 60 10.35 4.09 -5.45
N PHE A 61 11.52 3.93 -4.84
CA PHE A 61 12.20 5.07 -4.25
C PHE A 61 13.03 5.83 -5.26
N LYS A 62 13.12 7.13 -5.02
CA LYS A 62 13.81 8.09 -5.89
C LYS A 62 15.23 8.38 -5.40
N TYR A 63 15.67 7.79 -4.29
CA TYR A 63 16.92 8.14 -3.61
C TYR A 63 17.87 6.93 -3.52
N LYS A 64 19.16 7.20 -3.73
CA LYS A 64 20.21 6.19 -3.62
C LYS A 64 20.21 5.53 -2.24
N SER A 65 20.42 4.21 -2.23
CA SER A 65 20.48 3.38 -1.02
C SER A 65 19.16 3.31 -0.24
N GLN A 66 18.03 3.52 -0.91
CA GLN A 66 16.70 3.34 -0.34
C GLN A 66 15.97 2.20 -1.10
N PRO A 67 15.51 1.15 -0.41
CA PRO A 67 14.89 -0.01 -1.07
C PRO A 67 13.43 0.27 -1.41
N ASP A 68 12.99 -0.03 -2.63
CA ASP A 68 11.58 0.06 -3.03
C ASP A 68 10.64 -0.58 -2.00
N LEU A 69 9.45 0.02 -1.82
CA LEU A 69 8.40 -0.62 -1.03
C LEU A 69 7.56 -1.53 -1.92
N PHE A 70 7.24 -2.69 -1.40
CA PHE A 70 6.25 -3.59 -1.96
C PHE A 70 4.99 -3.53 -1.11
N ALA A 71 3.84 -3.34 -1.76
CA ALA A 71 2.57 -3.17 -1.10
C ALA A 71 1.63 -4.33 -1.48
N VAL A 72 0.99 -4.92 -0.47
CA VAL A 72 -0.15 -5.83 -0.64
C VAL A 72 -1.34 -5.17 0.02
N ALA A 73 -2.22 -4.61 -0.80
CA ALA A 73 -3.40 -3.89 -0.35
C ALA A 73 -4.66 -4.75 -0.46
N GLU A 74 -5.67 -4.44 0.34
CA GLU A 74 -7.02 -4.97 0.22
C GLU A 74 -8.03 -3.84 0.36
N THR A 75 -9.19 -4.03 -0.26
CA THR A 75 -10.31 -3.12 -0.09
C THR A 75 -10.80 -3.21 1.35
N GLY A 76 -10.76 -2.11 2.09
CA GLY A 76 -11.32 -2.02 3.45
C GLY A 76 -12.69 -1.36 3.47
N SER A 77 -12.92 -0.34 2.65
CA SER A 77 -14.23 0.28 2.46
C SER A 77 -14.34 1.03 1.11
N SER A 78 -15.44 1.77 0.90
CA SER A 78 -15.75 2.46 -0.36
C SER A 78 -14.65 3.43 -0.82
N ASN A 79 -13.90 4.00 0.13
CA ASN A 79 -12.82 4.93 -0.13
C ASN A 79 -11.54 4.60 0.66
N TRP A 80 -11.39 3.36 1.14
CA TRP A 80 -10.26 2.97 1.99
C TRP A 80 -9.66 1.65 1.55
N GLU A 81 -8.34 1.62 1.43
CA GLU A 81 -7.54 0.42 1.24
C GLU A 81 -6.70 0.19 2.51
N ASN A 82 -6.72 -1.04 3.06
CA ASN A 82 -5.73 -1.48 4.02
C ASN A 82 -4.51 -1.98 3.25
N VAL A 83 -3.31 -1.80 3.77
CA VAL A 83 -2.08 -2.22 3.12
C VAL A 83 -1.08 -2.78 4.11
N ASP A 84 -0.46 -3.88 3.70
CA ASP A 84 0.79 -4.36 4.26
C ASP A 84 1.94 -3.87 3.38
N LEU A 85 2.84 -3.10 3.99
CA LEU A 85 4.05 -2.60 3.32
C LEU A 85 5.25 -3.49 3.68
N PHE A 86 6.05 -3.79 2.66
CA PHE A 86 7.24 -4.61 2.77
C PHE A 86 8.43 -3.90 2.13
N TYR A 87 9.62 -4.27 2.57
CA TYR A 87 10.88 -3.81 2.00
C TYR A 87 11.92 -4.93 2.07
N ILE A 88 12.99 -4.80 1.27
CA ILE A 88 14.13 -5.71 1.33
C ILE A 88 15.19 -5.14 2.26
N GLN A 89 15.60 -5.93 3.25
CA GLN A 89 16.77 -5.64 4.08
C GLN A 89 17.68 -6.87 4.11
N ASN A 90 18.95 -6.66 3.74
CA ASN A 90 19.97 -7.72 3.73
C ASN A 90 19.51 -8.99 2.99
N GLY A 91 18.88 -8.80 1.82
CA GLY A 91 18.39 -9.89 0.97
C GLY A 91 17.13 -10.60 1.47
N LYS A 92 16.49 -10.13 2.55
CA LYS A 92 15.27 -10.71 3.12
C LYS A 92 14.10 -9.74 2.99
N LEU A 93 12.92 -10.27 2.67
CA LEU A 93 11.67 -9.51 2.72
C LEU A 93 11.30 -9.26 4.18
N LYS A 94 11.02 -8.02 4.54
CA LYS A 94 10.55 -7.62 5.86
C LYS A 94 9.24 -6.86 5.73
N LYS A 95 8.28 -7.19 6.59
CA LYS A 95 7.06 -6.40 6.76
C LYS A 95 7.39 -5.19 7.62
N MET A 96 6.90 -4.02 7.22
CA MET A 96 7.02 -2.80 8.00
C MET A 96 6.02 -2.83 9.15
N SER A 97 6.43 -2.36 10.32
CA SER A 97 5.55 -2.16 11.46
C SER A 97 5.22 -0.68 11.63
N GLU A 98 3.97 -0.37 11.93
CA GLU A 98 3.65 0.94 12.49
C GLU A 98 4.03 0.93 13.97
N SER A 99 4.77 1.94 14.41
CA SER A 99 5.37 1.94 15.74
C SER A 99 4.37 2.07 16.88
N ASN A 100 3.11 2.51 16.64
CA ASN A 100 2.28 2.93 17.77
C ASN A 100 0.80 2.49 17.82
N PHE A 101 0.03 2.23 16.76
CA PHE A 101 -1.41 1.95 16.98
C PHE A 101 -2.12 0.99 16.02
N TYR A 102 -1.69 0.81 14.76
CA TYR A 102 -2.41 -0.08 13.83
C TYR A 102 -1.51 -1.16 13.22
N LYS A 103 -2.04 -2.39 13.13
CA LYS A 103 -1.35 -3.55 12.52
C LYS A 103 -1.28 -3.46 10.99
N SER A 104 -2.02 -2.56 10.38
CA SER A 104 -2.08 -2.32 8.94
C SER A 104 -2.17 -0.83 8.67
N PHE A 105 -1.41 -0.38 7.69
CA PHE A 105 -1.47 0.98 7.21
C PHE A 105 -2.72 1.13 6.32
N GLY A 106 -3.32 2.31 6.21
CA GLY A 106 -4.43 2.48 5.28
C GLY A 106 -4.56 3.89 4.73
N TYR A 107 -5.21 3.98 3.58
CA TYR A 107 -5.29 5.22 2.82
C TYR A 107 -6.52 5.23 1.91
N THR A 108 -6.92 6.45 1.52
CA THR A 108 -7.79 6.69 0.37
C THR A 108 -6.95 6.94 -0.88
N LEU A 109 -5.84 7.67 -0.75
CA LEU A 109 -4.88 7.88 -1.83
C LEU A 109 -3.55 7.20 -1.50
N ARG A 110 -3.10 6.35 -2.42
CA ARG A 110 -1.88 5.55 -2.28
C ARG A 110 -0.67 6.40 -1.93
N PRO A 111 0.30 5.86 -1.17
CA PRO A 111 1.44 6.65 -0.72
C PRO A 111 2.24 7.26 -1.88
N MET A 112 2.73 8.48 -1.68
CA MET A 112 3.65 9.15 -2.60
C MET A 112 4.96 9.51 -1.90
N ASN A 113 6.07 9.51 -2.65
CA ASN A 113 7.37 9.90 -2.13
C ASN A 113 7.43 11.42 -1.96
N ILE A 114 7.94 11.88 -0.82
CA ILE A 114 8.13 13.30 -0.52
C ILE A 114 9.56 13.65 -0.09
N GLY A 115 10.45 12.65 0.03
CA GLY A 115 11.82 12.84 0.46
C GLY A 115 12.54 11.52 0.69
N LYS A 116 13.85 11.57 0.96
CA LYS A 116 14.63 10.40 1.36
C LYS A 116 14.02 9.81 2.63
N ASN A 117 13.67 8.53 2.60
CA ASN A 117 12.99 7.85 3.71
C ASN A 117 11.70 8.53 4.17
N LYS A 118 11.01 9.25 3.27
CA LYS A 118 9.76 9.95 3.60
C LYS A 118 8.69 9.75 2.53
N PHE A 119 7.49 9.46 2.98
CA PHE A 119 6.32 9.35 2.12
C PHE A 119 5.12 9.99 2.79
N ARG A 120 4.12 10.31 1.96
CA ARG A 120 2.88 10.97 2.35
C ARG A 120 1.71 10.10 1.95
N THR A 121 0.69 10.05 2.81
CA THR A 121 -0.57 9.36 2.54
C THR A 121 -1.74 10.28 2.84
N ALA A 122 -2.90 9.97 2.23
CA ALA A 122 -4.11 10.73 2.47
C ALA A 122 -5.28 9.79 2.73
N VAL A 123 -6.07 10.17 3.72
CA VAL A 123 -7.29 9.51 4.16
C VAL A 123 -8.42 10.50 3.99
N TYR A 124 -9.51 10.09 3.35
CA TYR A 124 -10.74 10.85 3.34
C TYR A 124 -11.69 10.33 4.41
N ASN A 125 -12.06 11.20 5.34
CA ASN A 125 -13.07 10.92 6.35
C ASN A 125 -14.44 11.38 5.85
N ASN A 126 -15.30 10.42 5.48
CA ASN A 126 -16.64 10.71 4.98
C ASN A 126 -17.52 11.45 6.01
N ALA A 127 -17.40 11.11 7.31
CA ALA A 127 -18.22 11.70 8.36
C ALA A 127 -17.84 13.17 8.61
N ALA A 128 -16.53 13.47 8.63
CA ALA A 128 -16.04 14.82 8.85
C ALA A 128 -15.96 15.67 7.56
N ARG A 129 -16.13 15.03 6.38
CA ARG A 129 -15.91 15.63 5.05
C ARG A 129 -14.56 16.32 4.91
N LYS A 130 -13.51 15.66 5.40
CA LYS A 130 -12.14 16.20 5.45
C LYS A 130 -11.12 15.17 4.97
N TRP A 131 -10.02 15.70 4.43
CA TRP A 131 -8.82 14.95 4.11
C TRP A 131 -7.83 15.06 5.25
N ASP A 132 -7.38 13.92 5.76
CA ASP A 132 -6.23 13.82 6.64
C ASP A 132 -5.02 13.42 5.81
N VAL A 133 -4.05 14.32 5.70
CA VAL A 133 -2.78 14.11 5.02
C VAL A 133 -1.69 13.90 6.05
N THR A 134 -1.02 12.76 5.98
CA THR A 134 -0.01 12.36 6.97
C THR A 134 1.33 12.09 6.29
N ASP A 135 2.39 12.67 6.83
CA ASP A 135 3.78 12.43 6.44
C ASP A 135 4.41 11.45 7.42
N TYR A 136 5.11 10.47 6.86
CA TYR A 136 5.82 9.44 7.61
C TYR A 136 7.30 9.45 7.28
N ALA A 137 8.11 9.20 8.30
CA ALA A 137 9.50 8.83 8.15
C ALA A 137 9.64 7.30 8.28
N PHE A 138 10.40 6.71 7.37
CA PHE A 138 10.76 5.30 7.39
C PHE A 138 12.14 5.11 8.01
N ASP A 139 12.20 4.36 9.10
CA ASP A 139 13.47 3.86 9.64
C ASP A 139 13.77 2.49 9.01
N TYR A 140 14.67 2.48 8.02
CA TYR A 140 15.09 1.25 7.33
C TYR A 140 15.65 0.20 8.28
N ASN A 141 16.41 0.62 9.30
CA ASN A 141 17.08 -0.29 10.22
C ASN A 141 16.06 -0.98 11.12
N LYS A 142 15.09 -0.22 11.64
CA LYS A 142 14.03 -0.75 12.50
C LYS A 142 12.86 -1.36 11.74
N GLY A 143 12.70 -1.05 10.46
CA GLY A 143 11.54 -1.44 9.68
C GLY A 143 10.26 -0.74 10.09
N SER A 144 10.37 0.44 10.73
CA SER A 144 9.25 1.12 11.35
C SER A 144 8.87 2.43 10.67
N LEU A 145 7.58 2.75 10.72
CA LEU A 145 7.05 4.05 10.33
C LEU A 145 6.77 4.92 11.54
N THR A 146 7.16 6.19 11.42
CA THR A 146 6.87 7.23 12.41
C THR A 146 6.12 8.35 11.72
N GLN A 147 4.94 8.69 12.25
CA GLN A 147 4.23 9.89 11.84
C GLN A 147 5.07 11.12 12.20
N VAL A 148 5.40 11.95 11.21
CA VAL A 148 6.17 13.19 11.38
C VAL A 148 5.25 14.39 11.42
N GLN A 149 4.20 14.38 10.60
CA GLN A 149 3.23 15.47 10.51
C GLN A 149 1.88 14.92 10.08
N LYS A 150 0.80 15.50 10.61
CA LYS A 150 -0.56 15.30 10.14
C LYS A 150 -1.23 16.67 9.93
N LYS A 151 -1.90 16.86 8.80
CA LYS A 151 -2.67 18.06 8.48
C LYS A 151 -4.04 17.66 7.96
N SER A 152 -5.07 18.38 8.38
CA SER A 152 -6.43 18.18 7.90
C SER A 152 -6.83 19.29 6.93
N TYR A 153 -7.48 18.93 5.84
CA TYR A 153 -7.97 19.83 4.80
C TYR A 153 -9.47 19.63 4.59
N PRO A 154 -10.23 20.66 4.19
CA PRO A 154 -11.63 20.48 3.79
C PRO A 154 -11.75 19.55 2.58
N TYR A 155 -12.98 19.12 2.28
CA TYR A 155 -13.32 18.22 1.16
C TYR A 155 -12.73 18.62 -0.21
N GLU A 156 -12.41 19.90 -0.40
CA GLU A 156 -11.93 20.46 -1.66
C GLU A 156 -10.94 19.54 -2.40
N ASN A 157 -11.15 19.42 -3.72
CA ASN A 157 -10.39 18.52 -4.59
C ASN A 157 -8.89 18.86 -4.69
N THR A 158 -8.39 19.85 -3.97
CA THR A 158 -7.00 20.29 -3.90
C THR A 158 -6.07 19.16 -3.47
N VAL A 159 -6.49 18.30 -2.55
CA VAL A 159 -5.68 17.13 -2.15
C VAL A 159 -5.57 16.13 -3.30
N THR A 160 -6.69 15.76 -3.93
CA THR A 160 -6.71 14.81 -5.05
C THR A 160 -6.00 15.32 -6.31
N LYS A 161 -6.15 16.61 -6.65
CA LYS A 161 -5.55 17.22 -7.84
C LYS A 161 -4.02 17.24 -7.78
N ASN A 162 -3.46 17.39 -6.58
CA ASN A 162 -2.02 17.46 -6.37
C ASN A 162 -1.42 16.09 -6.00
N TRP A 163 -2.21 15.01 -6.02
CA TRP A 163 -1.74 13.69 -5.60
C TRP A 163 -1.00 12.98 -6.71
N ARG A 164 0.29 12.73 -6.51
CA ARG A 164 1.12 12.05 -7.51
C ARG A 164 0.93 10.55 -7.46
N LYS A 165 0.84 9.94 -8.65
CA LYS A 165 0.94 8.49 -8.81
C LYS A 165 2.41 8.09 -8.85
N ASP A 166 2.98 7.80 -7.68
CA ASP A 166 4.36 7.31 -7.58
C ASP A 166 4.45 5.78 -7.65
N TRP A 167 3.34 5.05 -7.54
CA TRP A 167 3.29 3.58 -7.54
C TRP A 167 3.16 2.97 -8.95
N ARG A 168 3.59 1.71 -9.09
CA ARG A 168 3.58 0.95 -10.36
C ARG A 168 2.77 -0.33 -10.27
#